data_AF-A0AAV1XL11-F1
#
_entry.id   AF-A0AAV1XL11-F1
#
_cell.length_a   1.000
_cell.length_b   1.000
_cell.length_c   1.000
_cell.angle_alpha   90.00
_cell.angle_beta   90.00
_cell.angle_gamma   90.00
#
_symmetry.space_group_name_H-M   'P 1'
#
loop_
_entity.id
_entity.type
_entity.pdbx_description
1 polymer ?
#
loop_
_entity_poly.entity_id
_entity_poly.type
_entity_poly.pdbx_seq_one_letter_code
_entity_poly.pdbx_strand_id
1 'polypeptide(L)'
;MNNGGYLPKRLYDLDTSKYDNKEELKSLIAAFRERGVKSISDIVINHRTAERVDNNGLSIFEGGTPDNRLDWNVSYICGSDTRFNGRGNNDTGDDWWGAPDIDHVNPNVQKELSDWMNLLKTEVGFVGWRFDMVVGRCREPVSNQKWGVNPKVKYIF
;
A
#
# COMPACT_ATOMS: atom_id res chain seq x y z
N MET A 1 1.54 8.83 16.65
CA MET A 1 0.15 9.02 16.17
C MET A 1 0.20 9.07 14.64
N ASN A 2 -0.49 8.18 13.92
CA ASN A 2 -0.71 8.34 12.47
C ASN A 2 -1.90 9.29 12.27
N ASN A 3 -1.66 10.57 12.04
CA ASN A 3 -2.74 11.56 11.85
C ASN A 3 -3.08 11.80 10.38
N GLY A 4 -2.24 11.40 9.43
CA GLY A 4 -2.44 11.68 8.00
C GLY A 4 -2.81 10.46 7.15
N GLY A 5 -2.67 9.24 7.66
CA GLY A 5 -2.87 8.01 6.88
C GLY A 5 -1.56 7.44 6.29
N TYR A 6 -0.47 8.21 6.32
CA TYR A 6 0.85 7.84 5.73
C TYR A 6 1.65 6.80 6.52
N LEU A 7 1.09 6.22 7.58
CA LEU A 7 1.66 5.06 8.27
C LEU A 7 0.67 3.88 8.22
N PRO A 8 0.45 3.29 7.03
CA PRO A 8 -0.59 2.28 6.85
C PRO A 8 -0.24 0.98 7.59
N LYS A 9 -1.28 0.31 8.12
CA LYS A 9 -1.19 -1.05 8.71
C LYS A 9 -2.01 -2.04 7.88
N ARG A 10 -3.29 -2.19 8.22
CA ARG A 10 -4.24 -3.12 7.60
C ARG A 10 -4.87 -2.48 6.36
N LEU A 11 -4.31 -2.74 5.19
CA LEU A 11 -4.67 -2.05 3.94
C LEU A 11 -6.11 -2.34 3.48
N TYR A 12 -6.70 -3.49 3.81
CA TYR A 12 -8.09 -3.80 3.49
C TYR A 12 -9.09 -3.28 4.54
N ASP A 13 -8.62 -2.88 5.72
CA ASP A 13 -9.46 -2.44 6.85
C ASP A 13 -9.76 -0.93 6.77
N LEU A 14 -10.60 -0.57 5.81
CA LEU A 14 -10.97 0.83 5.54
C LEU A 14 -11.82 1.46 6.66
N ASP A 15 -12.45 0.64 7.50
CA ASP A 15 -13.31 1.11 8.59
C ASP A 15 -12.52 1.66 9.78
N THR A 16 -11.21 1.42 9.83
CA THR A 16 -10.32 1.97 10.87
C THR A 16 -9.67 3.29 10.49
N SER A 17 -10.03 3.83 9.32
CA SER A 17 -9.62 5.16 8.90
C SER A 17 -10.11 6.23 9.89
N LYS A 18 -9.31 7.28 10.07
CA LYS A 18 -9.71 8.46 10.85
C LYS A 18 -10.62 9.41 10.08
N TYR A 19 -10.69 9.24 8.77
CA TYR A 19 -11.47 10.12 7.92
C TYR A 19 -12.95 9.75 8.00
N ASP A 20 -13.29 8.52 7.61
CA ASP A 20 -14.66 7.96 7.60
C ASP A 20 -14.55 6.44 7.30
N ASN A 21 -15.67 5.71 7.42
CA ASN A 21 -15.71 4.26 7.13
C ASN A 21 -15.85 3.92 5.63
N LYS A 22 -15.80 2.63 5.28
CA LYS A 22 -15.87 2.14 3.88
C LYS A 22 -17.13 2.61 3.15
N GLU A 23 -18.30 2.57 3.80
CA GLU A 23 -19.58 2.91 3.17
C GLU A 23 -19.74 4.41 2.96
N GLU A 24 -19.25 5.22 3.90
CA GLU A 24 -19.18 6.69 3.75
C GLU A 24 -18.23 7.08 2.60
N LEU A 25 -17.06 6.45 2.53
CA LEU A 25 -16.11 6.66 1.42
C LEU A 25 -16.72 6.32 0.06
N LYS A 26 -17.40 5.18 -0.05
CA LYS A 26 -18.12 4.77 -1.28
C LYS A 26 -19.21 5.78 -1.66
N SER A 27 -19.97 6.24 -0.68
CA SER A 27 -21.04 7.21 -0.87
C SER A 27 -20.48 8.55 -1.37
N LEU A 28 -19.38 9.03 -0.79
CA LEU A 28 -18.69 10.23 -1.23
C LEU A 28 -18.18 10.12 -2.68
N ILE A 29 -17.52 9.02 -3.01
CA ILE A 29 -17.01 8.79 -4.38
C ILE A 29 -18.16 8.71 -5.39
N ALA A 30 -19.27 8.07 -5.04
CA ALA A 30 -20.47 8.02 -5.88
C ALA A 30 -21.04 9.43 -6.12
N ALA A 31 -21.15 10.24 -5.07
CA ALA A 31 -21.64 11.62 -5.15
C ALA A 31 -20.73 12.53 -6.00
N PHE A 32 -19.40 12.33 -5.98
CA PHE A 32 -18.48 13.00 -6.88
C PHE A 32 -18.68 12.55 -8.33
N ARG A 33 -18.79 11.25 -8.56
CA ARG A 33 -18.98 10.68 -9.90
C ARG A 33 -20.27 11.18 -10.56
N GLU A 34 -21.37 11.28 -9.83
CA GLU A 34 -22.64 11.83 -10.32
C GLU A 34 -22.52 13.27 -10.82
N ARG A 35 -21.54 14.01 -10.28
CA ARG A 35 -21.24 15.39 -10.69
C ARG A 35 -20.10 15.47 -11.72
N GLY A 36 -19.67 14.34 -12.28
CA GLY A 36 -18.58 14.27 -13.25
C GLY A 36 -17.18 14.46 -12.65
N VAL A 37 -17.06 14.44 -11.31
CA VAL A 37 -15.78 14.58 -10.60
C VAL A 37 -15.14 13.19 -10.44
N LYS A 38 -13.84 13.11 -10.73
CA LYS A 38 -13.05 11.88 -10.62
C LYS A 38 -12.31 11.84 -9.30
N SER A 39 -12.44 10.74 -8.56
CA SER A 39 -11.71 10.49 -7.32
C SER A 39 -10.51 9.58 -7.56
N ILE A 40 -9.34 10.01 -7.10
CA ILE A 40 -8.11 9.21 -7.07
C ILE A 40 -7.76 8.85 -5.62
N SER A 41 -7.12 7.70 -5.42
CA SER A 41 -6.63 7.28 -4.10
C SER A 41 -5.16 7.66 -3.94
N ASP A 42 -4.80 8.14 -2.75
CA ASP A 42 -3.40 8.32 -2.35
C ASP A 42 -2.84 6.97 -1.86
N ILE A 43 -1.89 6.43 -2.62
CA ILE A 43 -1.36 5.08 -2.47
C ILE A 43 0.00 5.14 -1.76
N VAL A 44 -0.02 4.81 -0.47
CA VAL A 44 1.15 4.72 0.41
C VAL A 44 1.57 3.25 0.52
N ILE A 45 2.54 2.86 -0.31
CA ILE A 45 3.06 1.49 -0.35
C ILE A 45 4.60 1.43 -0.28
N ASN A 46 5.28 2.54 0.06
CA ASN A 46 6.75 2.56 0.16
C ASN A 46 7.16 1.79 1.40
N HIS A 47 6.68 2.32 2.52
CA HIS A 47 6.76 1.74 3.84
C HIS A 47 5.38 1.25 4.28
N ARG A 48 5.38 0.36 5.28
CA ARG A 48 4.16 -0.10 5.96
C ARG A 48 4.47 -0.40 7.41
N THR A 49 3.57 -0.02 8.30
CA THR A 49 3.72 -0.34 9.73
C THR A 49 3.23 -1.78 9.98
N ALA A 50 4.02 -2.55 10.73
CA ALA A 50 3.60 -3.86 11.21
C ALA A 50 2.40 -3.74 12.16
N GLU A 51 1.56 -4.79 12.22
CA GLU A 51 0.48 -4.83 13.20
C GLU A 51 1.07 -4.93 14.60
N ARG A 52 2.01 -5.86 14.76
CA ARG A 52 2.75 -6.14 16.00
C ARG A 52 4.20 -6.50 15.71
N VAL A 53 4.98 -6.59 16.79
CA VAL A 53 6.35 -7.10 16.80
C VAL A 53 6.37 -8.34 17.70
N ASP A 54 7.02 -9.41 17.26
CA ASP A 54 7.14 -10.63 18.07
C ASP A 54 8.18 -10.50 19.20
N ASN A 55 8.33 -11.55 20.01
CA ASN A 55 9.26 -11.56 21.14
C ASN A 55 10.74 -11.46 20.73
N ASN A 56 11.06 -11.65 19.45
CA ASN A 56 12.41 -11.53 18.90
C ASN A 56 12.64 -10.17 18.22
N GLY A 57 11.67 -9.24 18.29
CA GLY A 57 11.79 -7.96 17.62
C GLY A 57 11.44 -7.99 16.13
N LEU A 58 10.80 -9.04 15.63
CA LEU A 58 10.46 -9.20 14.22
C LEU A 58 9.05 -8.68 13.92
N SER A 59 8.93 -7.90 12.85
CA SER A 59 7.67 -7.35 12.38
C SER A 59 6.71 -8.42 11.86
N ILE A 60 5.45 -8.35 12.32
CA ILE A 60 4.33 -9.17 11.83
C ILE A 60 3.27 -8.21 11.28
N PHE A 61 2.95 -8.35 10.00
CA PHE A 61 1.98 -7.52 9.30
C PHE A 61 0.62 -8.23 9.22
N GLU A 62 -0.45 -7.44 9.11
CA GLU A 62 -1.79 -7.94 8.84
C GLU A 62 -2.46 -7.11 7.75
N GLY A 63 -3.12 -7.76 6.80
CA GLY A 63 -3.90 -7.12 5.74
C GLY A 63 -5.24 -6.57 6.17
N GLY A 64 -5.82 -7.13 7.24
CA GLY A 64 -7.17 -6.80 7.71
C GLY A 64 -8.27 -7.69 7.13
N THR A 65 -7.94 -8.94 6.78
CA THR A 65 -8.89 -9.89 6.21
C THR A 65 -8.69 -11.28 6.81
N PRO A 66 -9.69 -12.19 6.73
CA PRO A 66 -9.56 -13.55 7.31
C PRO A 66 -8.64 -14.52 6.53
N ASP A 67 -8.24 -14.16 5.30
CA ASP A 67 -7.59 -15.02 4.30
C ASP A 67 -6.08 -14.71 4.11
N ASN A 68 -5.45 -14.09 5.12
CA ASN A 68 -4.01 -13.82 5.22
C ASN A 68 -3.38 -12.99 4.08
N ARG A 69 -4.16 -12.40 3.17
CA ARG A 69 -3.61 -11.50 2.15
C ARG A 69 -2.95 -10.30 2.83
N LEU A 70 -1.74 -9.95 2.39
CA LEU A 70 -0.91 -8.92 3.00
C LEU A 70 -0.47 -9.21 4.44
N ASP A 71 -0.61 -10.45 4.92
CA ASP A 71 -0.04 -10.92 6.19
C ASP A 71 1.40 -11.35 5.97
N TRP A 72 2.28 -10.36 6.04
CA TRP A 72 3.70 -10.50 5.77
C TRP A 72 4.54 -10.65 7.02
N ASN A 73 5.82 -10.97 6.82
CA ASN A 73 6.85 -10.97 7.84
C ASN A 73 8.11 -10.25 7.31
N VAL A 74 9.20 -10.28 8.08
CA VAL A 74 10.45 -9.59 7.75
C VAL A 74 11.09 -9.96 6.39
N SER A 75 10.70 -11.08 5.74
CA SER A 75 11.14 -11.41 4.38
C SER A 75 10.52 -10.53 3.28
N TYR A 76 9.54 -9.71 3.63
CA TYR A 76 8.86 -8.74 2.75
C TYR A 76 9.36 -7.31 2.96
N ILE A 77 10.30 -7.11 3.90
CA ILE A 77 10.97 -5.85 4.17
C ILE A 77 12.29 -5.84 3.40
N CYS A 78 12.67 -4.69 2.85
CA CYS A 78 13.94 -4.50 2.16
C CYS A 78 15.12 -4.95 3.03
N GLY A 79 16.04 -5.76 2.48
CA GLY A 79 17.20 -6.29 3.22
C GLY A 79 18.19 -5.23 3.71
N SER A 80 18.19 -4.06 3.06
CA SER A 80 18.96 -2.88 3.51
C SER A 80 18.34 -2.17 4.71
N ASP A 81 17.06 -2.42 4.99
CA ASP A 81 16.35 -1.86 6.14
C ASP A 81 16.63 -2.68 7.41
N THR A 82 17.87 -2.52 7.89
CA THR A 82 18.39 -3.24 9.05
C THR A 82 17.70 -2.86 10.35
N ARG A 83 17.06 -1.67 10.42
CA ARG A 83 16.33 -1.20 11.60
C ARG A 83 15.11 -2.08 11.90
N PHE A 84 14.47 -2.60 10.86
CA PHE A 84 13.29 -3.45 10.96
C PHE A 84 13.60 -4.93 10.69
N ASN A 85 14.89 -5.32 10.79
CA ASN A 85 15.35 -6.69 10.56
C ASN A 85 14.99 -7.23 9.17
N GLY A 86 15.00 -6.39 8.14
CA GLY A 86 14.61 -6.77 6.79
C GLY A 86 15.46 -7.92 6.23
N ARG A 87 14.81 -8.83 5.50
CA ARG A 87 15.42 -10.04 4.91
C ARG A 87 15.06 -10.25 3.44
N GLY A 88 14.34 -9.31 2.84
CA GLY A 88 14.02 -9.31 1.42
C GLY A 88 15.21 -8.86 0.57
N ASN A 89 14.92 -8.49 -0.68
CA ASN A 89 15.88 -7.86 -1.56
C ASN A 89 16.28 -6.48 -1.03
N ASN A 90 17.46 -5.99 -1.42
CA ASN A 90 17.86 -4.62 -1.07
C ASN A 90 16.88 -3.60 -1.63
N ASP A 91 16.74 -2.50 -0.91
CA ASP A 91 15.90 -1.40 -1.37
C ASP A 91 16.38 -0.91 -2.74
N THR A 92 15.40 -0.50 -3.53
CA THR A 92 15.63 0.08 -4.83
C THR A 92 15.68 1.61 -4.75
N GLY A 93 14.98 2.25 -3.79
CA GLY A 93 14.91 3.71 -3.67
C GLY A 93 15.45 4.26 -2.34
N ASP A 94 14.93 5.44 -1.97
CA ASP A 94 15.26 6.14 -0.73
C ASP A 94 14.58 5.52 0.51
N ASP A 95 15.37 5.32 1.57
CA ASP A 95 14.90 4.78 2.85
C ASP A 95 13.94 5.74 3.58
N TRP A 96 12.88 5.19 4.17
CA TRP A 96 12.01 5.89 5.10
C TRP A 96 12.12 5.34 6.52
N TRP A 97 12.97 5.99 7.32
CA TRP A 97 13.35 5.58 8.67
C TRP A 97 12.21 5.28 9.69
N GLY A 98 10.98 5.74 9.44
CA GLY A 98 9.88 5.70 10.41
C GLY A 98 9.04 4.41 10.41
N ALA A 99 9.18 3.54 9.42
CA ALA A 99 8.48 2.25 9.30
C ALA A 99 9.21 1.34 8.30
N PRO A 100 8.98 0.02 8.35
CA PRO A 100 9.60 -0.91 7.41
C PRO A 100 9.36 -0.55 5.94
N ASP A 101 10.43 -0.47 5.16
CA ASP A 101 10.35 -0.34 3.70
C ASP A 101 10.10 -1.69 3.03
N ILE A 102 9.17 -1.70 2.07
CA ILE A 102 8.62 -2.92 1.47
C ILE A 102 9.44 -3.36 0.26
N ASP A 103 9.77 -4.65 0.21
CA ASP A 103 10.48 -5.25 -0.92
C ASP A 103 9.59 -5.37 -2.16
N HIS A 104 9.60 -4.33 -3.01
CA HIS A 104 8.87 -4.32 -4.29
C HIS A 104 9.49 -5.18 -5.39
N VAL A 105 10.64 -5.81 -5.15
CA VAL A 105 11.20 -6.82 -6.07
C VAL A 105 10.50 -8.17 -5.86
N ASN A 106 9.97 -8.41 -4.65
CA ASN A 106 9.23 -9.63 -4.33
C ASN A 106 7.94 -9.74 -5.16
N PRO A 107 7.76 -10.82 -5.96
CA PRO A 107 6.59 -10.98 -6.82
C PRO A 107 5.27 -11.14 -6.03
N ASN A 108 5.30 -11.65 -4.80
CA ASN A 108 4.11 -11.73 -3.97
C ASN A 108 3.67 -10.35 -3.48
N VAL A 109 4.61 -9.46 -3.14
CA VAL A 109 4.32 -8.04 -2.83
C VAL A 109 3.63 -7.40 -4.03
N GLN A 110 4.21 -7.55 -5.23
CA GLN A 110 3.64 -6.98 -6.45
C GLN A 110 2.22 -7.48 -6.72
N LYS A 111 2.01 -8.79 -6.58
CA LYS A 111 0.71 -9.42 -6.79
C LYS A 111 -0.32 -8.94 -5.78
N GLU A 112 -0.04 -9.04 -4.48
CA GLU A 112 -1.05 -8.77 -3.44
C GLU A 112 -1.40 -7.29 -3.35
N LEU A 113 -0.42 -6.38 -3.53
CA LEU A 113 -0.71 -4.96 -3.63
C LEU A 113 -1.49 -4.63 -4.92
N SER A 114 -1.22 -5.30 -6.05
CA SER A 114 -2.07 -5.16 -7.25
C SER A 114 -3.50 -5.59 -6.98
N ASP A 115 -3.71 -6.71 -6.27
CA ASP A 115 -5.03 -7.23 -5.92
C ASP A 115 -5.77 -6.25 -4.99
N TRP A 116 -5.09 -5.68 -4.01
CA TRP A 116 -5.62 -4.62 -3.15
C TRP A 116 -6.02 -3.36 -3.93
N MET A 117 -5.15 -2.85 -4.80
CA MET A 117 -5.45 -1.68 -5.63
C MET A 117 -6.61 -1.93 -6.60
N ASN A 118 -6.72 -3.14 -7.14
CA ASN A 118 -7.85 -3.55 -7.96
C ASN A 118 -9.15 -3.55 -7.15
N LEU A 119 -9.13 -4.00 -5.88
CA LEU A 119 -10.28 -3.90 -4.97
C LEU A 119 -10.70 -2.45 -4.73
N LEU A 120 -9.76 -1.53 -4.46
CA LEU A 120 -10.07 -0.10 -4.32
C LEU A 120 -10.75 0.47 -5.57
N LYS A 121 -10.39 -0.03 -6.74
CA LYS A 121 -11.04 0.37 -7.99
C LYS A 121 -12.44 -0.24 -8.15
N THR A 122 -12.59 -1.55 -7.95
CA THR A 122 -13.84 -2.26 -8.25
C THR A 122 -14.89 -2.12 -7.17
N GLU A 123 -14.49 -2.12 -5.89
CA GLU A 123 -15.42 -2.07 -4.76
C GLU A 123 -15.63 -0.67 -4.20
N VAL A 124 -14.59 0.17 -4.21
CA VAL A 124 -14.66 1.54 -3.64
C VAL A 124 -14.96 2.57 -4.72
N GLY A 125 -14.44 2.38 -5.95
CA GLY A 125 -14.78 3.18 -7.12
C GLY A 125 -13.75 4.25 -7.49
N PHE A 126 -12.53 4.18 -6.94
CA PHE A 126 -11.44 5.06 -7.38
C PHE A 126 -11.08 4.83 -8.85
N VAL A 127 -10.69 5.90 -9.56
CA VAL A 127 -10.39 5.84 -11.01
C VAL A 127 -8.90 5.93 -11.35
N GLY A 128 -8.06 6.18 -10.35
CA GLY A 128 -6.61 6.30 -10.51
C GLY A 128 -5.90 6.51 -9.20
N TRP A 129 -4.58 6.64 -9.29
CA TRP A 129 -3.66 6.60 -8.16
C TRP A 129 -2.76 7.84 -8.15
N ARG A 130 -2.60 8.44 -6.97
CA ARG A 130 -1.43 9.27 -6.65
C ARG A 130 -0.52 8.41 -5.80
N PHE A 131 0.71 8.21 -6.21
CA PHE A 131 1.65 7.40 -5.43
C PHE A 131 2.39 8.30 -4.46
N ASP A 132 2.31 7.97 -3.17
CA ASP A 132 3.13 8.61 -2.17
C ASP A 132 4.58 8.12 -2.25
N MET A 133 5.52 9.00 -1.91
CA MET A 133 6.96 8.70 -1.79
C MET A 133 7.52 7.89 -2.96
N VAL A 134 7.23 8.31 -4.20
CA VAL A 134 7.69 7.59 -5.42
C VAL A 134 9.20 7.43 -5.48
N VAL A 135 9.97 8.35 -4.89
CA VAL A 135 11.44 8.28 -4.81
C VAL A 135 11.94 7.14 -3.90
N GLY A 136 11.14 6.73 -2.91
CA GLY A 136 11.48 5.64 -2.00
C GLY A 136 11.39 4.24 -2.63
N ARG A 137 10.73 4.13 -3.78
CA ARG A 137 10.70 2.91 -4.60
C ARG A 137 11.27 3.22 -5.97
N CYS A 138 12.50 2.85 -6.32
CA CYS A 138 12.95 3.09 -7.70
C CYS A 138 14.07 2.21 -8.24
N ARG A 139 13.79 1.45 -9.31
CA ARG A 139 14.75 1.34 -10.43
C ARG A 139 14.14 0.91 -11.77
N GLU A 140 12.91 0.40 -11.77
CA GLU A 140 12.10 0.29 -12.99
C GLU A 140 10.99 1.35 -12.97
N PRO A 141 10.67 1.99 -14.11
CA PRO A 141 9.45 2.80 -14.24
C PRO A 141 8.24 2.04 -13.70
N VAL A 142 7.29 2.74 -13.06
CA VAL A 142 6.00 2.15 -12.65
C VAL A 142 5.30 1.45 -13.84
N SER A 143 5.57 1.91 -15.07
CA SER A 143 5.09 1.29 -16.31
C SER A 143 5.74 -0.04 -16.68
N ASN A 144 6.93 -0.36 -16.15
CA ASN A 144 7.69 -1.57 -16.44
C ASN A 144 7.51 -2.67 -15.37
N GLN A 145 7.16 -2.30 -14.14
CA GLN A 145 6.62 -3.28 -13.20
C GLN A 145 5.27 -3.75 -13.73
N LYS A 146 5.14 -5.05 -13.99
CA LYS A 146 3.89 -5.68 -14.43
C LYS A 146 2.90 -5.78 -13.26
N TRP A 147 2.58 -4.65 -12.64
CA TRP A 147 1.44 -4.55 -11.76
C TRP A 147 0.22 -4.91 -12.61
N GLY A 148 -0.50 -5.98 -12.26
CA GLY A 148 -1.68 -6.46 -12.99
C GLY A 148 -2.86 -5.48 -12.97
N VAL A 149 -2.62 -4.20 -12.72
CA VAL A 149 -3.59 -3.11 -12.85
C VAL A 149 -3.85 -2.84 -14.33
N ASN A 150 -5.12 -2.97 -14.70
CA ASN A 150 -5.61 -2.76 -16.06
C ASN A 150 -5.05 -1.45 -16.67
N PRO A 151 -4.47 -1.47 -17.90
CA PRO A 151 -3.72 -0.37 -18.51
C PRO A 151 -4.51 0.93 -18.80
N LYS A 152 -5.81 0.98 -18.46
CA LYS A 152 -6.63 2.18 -18.56
C LYS A 152 -6.43 3.18 -17.40
N VAL A 153 -5.51 2.93 -16.48
CA VAL A 153 -5.21 3.84 -15.36
C VAL A 153 -4.18 4.88 -15.79
N LYS A 154 -4.53 6.16 -15.65
CA LYS A 154 -3.56 7.25 -15.78
C LYS A 154 -2.80 7.38 -14.48
N TYR A 155 -1.48 7.25 -14.56
CA TYR A 155 -0.55 7.63 -13.50
C TYR A 155 -0.41 9.15 -13.55
N ILE A 156 -0.74 9.85 -12.46
CA ILE A 156 -0.43 11.27 -12.32
C ILE A 156 0.79 11.33 -11.40
N PHE A 157 1.93 11.70 -11.98
CA PHE A 157 3.16 12.04 -11.25
C PHE A 157 3.12 13.51 -10.83
#